data_AF-A0A3A6DU31-F1
#
_entry.id   AF-A0A3A6DU31-F1
#
_cell.length_a   1.000
_cell.length_b   1.000
_cell.length_c   1.000
_cell.angle_alpha   90.00
_cell.angle_beta   90.00
_cell.angle_gamma   90.00
#
_symmetry.space_group_name_H-M   'P 1'
#
loop_
_entity.id
_entity.type
_entity.pdbx_description
1 polymer ?
#
loop_
_entity_poly.entity_id
_entity_poly.type
_entity_poly.pdbx_seq_one_letter_code
_entity_poly.pdbx_strand_id
1 'polypeptide(L)'
;MNNNIKYSQNFLTSEKVLNQIIKQLNLKETDTVYEIGTGKGHLTTKLAKISKQVTSIELDSHLFNLSSEKLKLNTRVTLIHQDILQFQFPNKQRYKIVGSIPYHLSTQIIKKVVFESHASDIYLIVEEGFYKRTL
;
A
#
# COMPACT_ATOMS: atom_id res chain seq x y z
N MET A 1 1.67 -6.78 -29.85
CA MET A 1 1.93 -6.95 -28.41
C MET A 1 1.69 -5.61 -27.72
N ASN A 2 0.50 -5.44 -27.12
CA ASN A 2 0.13 -4.20 -26.44
C ASN A 2 0.83 -4.14 -25.08
N ASN A 3 2.05 -3.60 -25.03
CA ASN A 3 2.68 -3.26 -23.77
C ASN A 3 1.99 -2.01 -23.22
N ASN A 4 0.90 -2.20 -22.47
CA ASN A 4 0.29 -1.15 -21.68
C ASN A 4 1.27 -0.72 -20.57
N ILE A 5 2.11 0.26 -20.87
CA ILE A 5 3.06 0.90 -19.94
C ILE A 5 2.35 1.37 -18.65
N LYS A 6 1.03 1.61 -18.71
CA LYS A 6 0.14 1.92 -17.59
C LYS A 6 0.12 0.88 -16.45
N TYR A 7 0.53 -0.37 -16.71
CA TYR A 7 0.51 -1.47 -15.72
C TYR A 7 1.88 -2.12 -15.49
N SER A 8 3.00 -1.44 -15.80
CA SER A 8 4.31 -1.92 -15.36
C SER A 8 4.38 -1.83 -13.82
N GLN A 9 3.97 -2.91 -13.17
CA GLN A 9 4.00 -3.08 -11.73
C GLN A 9 5.12 -4.07 -11.39
N ASN A 10 6.08 -3.61 -10.58
CA ASN A 10 7.05 -4.49 -9.96
C ASN A 10 6.45 -5.05 -8.67
N PHE A 11 6.31 -6.37 -8.59
CA PHE A 11 5.76 -7.02 -7.41
C PHE A 11 6.87 -7.36 -6.41
N LEU A 12 6.72 -6.89 -5.17
CA LEU A 12 7.54 -7.33 -4.04
C LEU A 12 7.12 -8.75 -3.62
N THR A 13 7.82 -9.76 -4.17
CA THR A 13 7.56 -11.18 -3.88
C THR A 13 8.61 -11.82 -2.97
N SER A 14 9.77 -11.18 -2.80
CA SER A 14 10.83 -11.70 -1.94
C SER A 14 10.43 -11.62 -0.47
N GLU A 15 10.18 -12.78 0.14
CA GLU A 15 9.88 -12.91 1.57
C GLU A 15 10.95 -12.27 2.46
N LYS A 16 12.23 -12.39 2.08
CA LYS A 16 13.34 -11.76 2.83
C LYS A 16 13.19 -10.24 2.86
N VAL A 17 12.92 -9.62 1.70
CA VAL A 17 12.75 -8.16 1.58
C VAL A 17 11.49 -7.70 2.30
N LEU A 18 10.37 -8.42 2.14
CA LEU A 18 9.12 -8.12 2.85
C LEU A 18 9.31 -8.16 4.36
N ASN A 19 9.98 -9.18 4.89
CA ASN A 19 10.25 -9.27 6.33
C ASN A 19 11.17 -8.14 6.82
N GLN A 20 12.12 -7.67 6.00
CA GLN A 20 12.94 -6.50 6.33
C GLN A 20 12.12 -5.22 6.36
N ILE A 21 11.26 -4.99 5.36
CA ILE A 21 10.34 -3.86 5.32
C ILE A 21 9.48 -3.84 6.58
N ILE A 22 8.80 -4.95 6.89
CA ILE A 22 7.89 -5.06 8.04
C ILE A 22 8.59 -4.71 9.36
N LYS A 23 9.85 -5.12 9.54
CA LYS A 23 10.65 -4.77 10.73
C LYS A 23 10.91 -3.26 10.85
N GLN A 24 10.99 -2.52 9.73
CA GLN A 24 11.23 -1.08 9.73
C GLN A 24 9.96 -0.24 9.94
N LEU A 25 8.77 -0.80 9.67
CA LEU A 25 7.50 -0.08 9.80
C LEU A 25 7.07 0.23 11.25
N ASN A 26 7.78 -0.35 12.24
CA ASN A 26 7.50 -0.19 13.67
C ASN A 26 5.99 -0.32 14.02
N LEU A 27 5.35 -1.35 13.44
CA LEU A 27 3.91 -1.59 13.57
C LEU A 27 3.57 -2.18 14.94
N LYS A 28 2.40 -1.79 15.45
CA LYS A 28 1.82 -2.27 16.70
C LYS A 28 0.47 -2.94 16.44
N GLU A 29 0.05 -3.80 17.35
CA GLU A 29 -1.25 -4.47 17.28
C GLU A 29 -2.46 -3.54 17.40
N THR A 30 -2.23 -2.29 17.82
CA THR A 30 -3.24 -1.24 17.89
C THR A 30 -3.29 -0.36 16.65
N ASP A 31 -2.35 -0.50 15.72
CA ASP A 31 -2.27 0.36 14.54
C ASP A 31 -3.34 -0.01 13.50
N THR A 32 -3.97 1.01 12.92
CA THR A 32 -4.72 0.90 11.66
C THR A 32 -3.81 1.31 10.51
N VAL A 33 -3.77 0.50 9.46
CA VAL A 33 -2.90 0.72 8.29
C VAL A 33 -3.73 0.89 7.03
N TYR A 34 -3.42 1.93 6.25
CA TYR A 34 -3.89 2.08 4.88
C TYR A 34 -2.77 1.69 3.93
N GLU A 35 -3.00 0.66 3.11
CA GLU A 35 -2.06 0.20 2.10
C GLU A 35 -2.41 0.77 0.72
N ILE A 36 -1.41 1.34 0.03
CA ILE A 36 -1.54 1.79 -1.36
C ILE A 36 -1.07 0.67 -2.29
N GLY A 37 -2.02 0.08 -3.01
CA GLY A 37 -1.78 -1.03 -3.94
C GLY A 37 -1.69 -2.37 -3.22
N THR A 38 -2.76 -3.17 -3.28
CA THR A 38 -2.77 -4.53 -2.75
C THR A 38 -1.84 -5.45 -3.54
N GLY A 39 -1.80 -5.27 -4.88
CA GLY A 39 -1.12 -6.17 -5.79
C GLY A 39 -1.56 -7.62 -5.60
N LYS A 40 -0.60 -8.52 -5.42
CA LYS A 40 -0.85 -9.95 -5.14
C LYS A 40 -1.08 -10.25 -3.64
N GLY A 41 -1.22 -9.22 -2.80
CA GLY A 41 -1.53 -9.33 -1.37
C GLY A 41 -0.38 -9.82 -0.48
N HIS A 42 0.87 -9.81 -0.95
CA HIS A 42 2.02 -10.29 -0.15
C HIS A 42 2.30 -9.37 1.05
N LEU A 43 2.35 -8.06 0.81
CA LEU A 43 2.57 -7.07 1.86
C LEU A 43 1.34 -6.98 2.78
N THR A 44 0.13 -6.87 2.21
CA THR A 44 -1.16 -6.92 2.93
C THR A 44 -1.23 -8.05 3.95
N THR A 45 -0.87 -9.27 3.53
CA THR A 45 -0.89 -10.45 4.42
C THR A 45 0.03 -10.27 5.63
N LYS A 46 1.21 -9.66 5.45
CA LYS A 46 2.17 -9.42 6.53
C LYS A 46 1.71 -8.29 7.45
N LEU A 47 1.20 -7.20 6.87
CA LEU A 47 0.64 -6.08 7.64
C LEU A 47 -0.49 -6.54 8.55
N ALA A 48 -1.39 -7.39 8.04
CA ALA A 48 -2.56 -7.87 8.76
C ALA A 48 -2.24 -8.87 9.88
N LYS A 49 -1.06 -9.50 9.85
CA LYS A 49 -0.59 -10.38 10.95
C LYS A 49 -0.21 -9.59 12.21
N ILE A 50 0.13 -8.31 12.06
CA ILE A 50 0.63 -7.49 13.15
C ILE A 50 -0.40 -6.42 13.53
N SER A 51 -0.96 -5.73 12.55
CA SER A 51 -1.81 -4.55 12.78
C SER A 51 -3.21 -4.91 13.28
N LYS A 52 -3.91 -3.95 13.88
CA LYS A 52 -5.32 -4.10 14.25
C LYS A 52 -6.19 -4.34 13.02
N GLN A 53 -5.99 -3.50 12.01
CA GLN A 53 -6.75 -3.52 10.77
C GLN A 53 -5.90 -2.98 9.61
N VAL A 54 -6.09 -3.55 8.43
CA VAL A 54 -5.47 -3.11 7.18
C VAL A 54 -6.57 -2.83 6.17
N THR A 55 -6.60 -1.60 5.64
CA THR A 55 -7.42 -1.25 4.48
C THR A 55 -6.51 -1.09 3.29
N SER A 56 -6.63 -1.94 2.27
CA SER A 56 -5.80 -1.88 1.07
C SER A 56 -6.60 -1.37 -0.12
N ILE A 57 -6.05 -0.37 -0.81
CA ILE A 57 -6.68 0.29 -1.96
C ILE A 57 -5.98 -0.19 -3.23
N GLU A 58 -6.71 -0.86 -4.10
CA GLU A 58 -6.20 -1.35 -5.39
C GLU A 58 -7.02 -0.75 -6.54
N LEU A 59 -6.34 -0.30 -7.59
CA LEU A 59 -6.98 0.25 -8.79
C LEU A 59 -7.21 -0.82 -9.85
N ASP A 60 -6.29 -1.76 -9.98
CA ASP A 60 -6.36 -2.84 -10.97
C ASP A 60 -7.42 -3.87 -10.56
N SER A 61 -8.49 -3.98 -11.36
CA SER A 61 -9.62 -4.86 -11.07
C SER A 61 -9.23 -6.35 -11.04
N HIS A 62 -8.26 -6.76 -11.85
CA HIS A 62 -7.79 -8.15 -11.88
C HIS A 62 -7.01 -8.48 -10.60
N LEU A 63 -6.12 -7.59 -10.17
CA LEU A 63 -5.38 -7.74 -8.91
C LEU A 63 -6.31 -7.63 -7.69
N PHE A 64 -7.30 -6.74 -7.73
CA PHE A 64 -8.32 -6.65 -6.70
C PHE A 64 -9.08 -7.97 -6.53
N ASN A 65 -9.54 -8.58 -7.63
CA ASN A 65 -10.25 -9.87 -7.59
C ASN A 65 -9.34 -11.00 -7.07
N LEU A 66 -8.11 -11.08 -7.58
CA LEU A 66 -7.13 -12.07 -7.15
C LEU A 66 -6.82 -11.97 -5.65
N SER A 67 -6.57 -10.76 -5.17
CA SER A 67 -6.24 -10.50 -3.77
C SER A 67 -7.45 -10.67 -2.85
N SER A 68 -8.65 -10.34 -3.32
CA SER A 68 -9.91 -10.58 -2.60
C SER A 68 -10.10 -12.07 -2.31
N GLU A 69 -9.95 -12.94 -3.31
CA GLU A 69 -10.04 -14.39 -3.08
C GLU A 69 -9.00 -14.91 -2.10
N LYS A 70 -7.76 -14.40 -2.18
CA LYS A 70 -6.66 -14.77 -1.29
C LYS A 70 -6.88 -14.32 0.15
N LEU A 71 -7.47 -13.14 0.35
CA LEU A 71 -7.57 -12.46 1.64
C LEU A 71 -8.96 -12.58 2.27
N LYS A 72 -9.93 -13.23 1.62
CA LYS A 72 -11.34 -13.30 2.04
C LYS A 72 -11.59 -13.79 3.47
N LEU A 73 -10.74 -14.67 3.99
CA LEU A 73 -10.88 -15.20 5.35
C LEU A 73 -10.17 -14.35 6.41
N ASN A 74 -9.45 -13.31 6.02
CA ASN A 74 -8.74 -12.44 6.94
C ASN A 74 -9.64 -11.29 7.41
N THR A 75 -10.21 -11.43 8.60
CA THR A 75 -11.13 -10.45 9.19
C THR A 75 -10.49 -9.11 9.54
N ARG A 76 -9.15 -9.03 9.52
CA ARG A 76 -8.39 -7.78 9.74
C ARG A 76 -8.14 -7.01 8.45
N VAL A 77 -8.52 -7.55 7.29
CA VAL A 77 -8.29 -6.94 5.99
C VAL A 77 -9.61 -6.43 5.39
N THR A 78 -9.58 -5.20 4.91
CA THR A 78 -10.61 -4.61 4.05
C THR A 78 -9.95 -4.23 2.73
N LEU A 79 -10.51 -4.69 1.61
CA LEU A 79 -10.03 -4.32 0.29
C LEU A 79 -11.02 -3.33 -0.34
N ILE A 80 -10.47 -2.29 -0.97
CA ILE A 80 -11.23 -1.27 -1.67
C ILE A 80 -10.74 -1.20 -3.11
N HIS A 81 -11.65 -1.41 -4.07
CA HIS A 81 -11.36 -1.24 -5.50
C HIS A 81 -11.56 0.24 -5.88
N GLN A 82 -10.49 1.04 -5.82
CA GLN A 82 -10.56 2.48 -6.07
C GLN A 82 -9.18 3.04 -6.49
N ASP A 83 -9.19 4.17 -7.20
CA ASP A 83 -8.00 4.98 -7.39
C ASP A 83 -7.59 5.68 -6.08
N ILE A 84 -6.36 5.47 -5.65
CA ILE A 84 -5.81 6.11 -4.44
C ILE A 84 -5.84 7.64 -4.51
N LEU A 85 -5.73 8.24 -5.70
CA LEU A 85 -5.79 9.69 -5.87
C LEU A 85 -7.20 10.24 -5.56
N GLN A 86 -8.23 9.41 -5.73
CA GLN A 86 -9.62 9.74 -5.43
C GLN A 86 -10.07 9.30 -4.03
N PHE A 87 -9.32 8.38 -3.40
CA PHE A 87 -9.61 7.89 -2.06
C PHE A 87 -9.58 9.02 -1.02
N GLN A 88 -10.51 8.99 -0.07
CA GLN A 88 -10.60 9.96 1.02
C GLN A 88 -10.17 9.30 2.32
N PHE A 89 -9.06 9.78 2.89
CA PHE A 89 -8.58 9.28 4.17
C PHE A 89 -9.44 9.78 5.33
N PRO A 90 -9.56 9.01 6.43
CA PRO A 90 -10.35 9.44 7.58
C PRO A 90 -9.69 10.60 8.33
N ASN A 91 -10.49 11.58 8.77
CA ASN A 91 -9.97 12.77 9.46
C ASN A 91 -9.82 12.61 10.99
N LYS A 92 -10.45 11.61 11.61
CA LYS A 92 -10.63 11.54 13.08
C LYS A 92 -10.00 10.31 13.74
N GLN A 93 -9.04 9.65 13.08
CA GLN A 93 -8.37 8.46 13.61
C GLN A 93 -6.88 8.53 13.34
N ARG A 94 -6.07 7.99 14.25
CA ARG A 94 -4.65 7.79 14.01
C ARG A 94 -4.47 6.53 13.16
N TYR A 95 -3.76 6.66 12.06
CA TYR A 95 -3.43 5.56 11.17
C TYR A 95 -2.05 5.78 10.54
N LYS A 96 -1.52 4.72 9.96
CA LYS A 96 -0.29 4.74 9.16
C LYS A 96 -0.62 4.47 7.70
N ILE A 97 0.19 5.01 6.80
CA ILE A 97 0.12 4.69 5.37
C ILE A 97 1.36 3.89 4.99
N VAL A 98 1.16 2.79 4.24
CA VAL A 98 2.23 1.96 3.70
C VAL A 98 1.95 1.70 2.22
N GLY A 99 2.94 1.68 1.34
CA GLY A 99 2.67 1.32 -0.05
C GLY A 99 3.91 1.15 -0.91
N SER A 100 3.82 0.27 -1.90
CA SER A 100 4.82 0.16 -2.97
C SER A 100 4.26 0.83 -4.21
N ILE A 101 4.71 2.04 -4.49
CA ILE A 101 4.03 2.92 -5.44
C ILE A 101 4.73 2.92 -6.81
N PRO A 102 3.98 3.01 -7.91
CA PRO A 102 4.57 3.00 -9.25
C PRO A 102 5.27 4.33 -9.54
N TYR A 103 6.47 4.27 -10.14
CA TYR A 103 7.33 5.44 -10.40
C TYR A 103 6.60 6.61 -11.08
N HIS A 104 5.78 6.33 -12.08
CA HIS A 104 5.10 7.35 -12.88
C HIS A 104 4.01 8.11 -12.10
N LEU A 105 3.53 7.60 -10.95
CA LEU A 105 2.56 8.26 -10.08
C LEU A 105 3.15 8.74 -8.75
N SER A 106 4.44 8.46 -8.47
CA SER A 106 5.04 8.72 -7.16
C SER A 106 4.81 10.14 -6.65
N THR A 107 5.02 11.17 -7.50
CA THR A 107 4.80 12.57 -7.11
C THR A 107 3.35 12.86 -6.72
N GLN A 108 2.37 12.32 -7.48
CA GLN A 108 0.96 12.55 -7.21
C GLN A 108 0.51 11.84 -5.94
N ILE A 109 0.96 10.59 -5.75
CA ILE A 109 0.66 9.82 -4.54
C ILE A 109 1.28 10.46 -3.31
N ILE A 110 2.53 10.94 -3.39
CA ILE A 110 3.15 11.66 -2.28
C ILE A 110 2.36 12.92 -1.91
N LYS A 111 1.99 13.74 -2.90
CA LYS A 111 1.13 14.91 -2.64
C LYS A 111 -0.18 14.49 -1.96
N LYS A 112 -0.82 13.44 -2.47
CA LYS A 112 -2.06 12.89 -1.90
C LYS A 112 -1.90 12.52 -0.43
N VAL A 113 -0.89 11.73 -0.09
CA VAL A 113 -0.74 11.23 1.29
C VAL A 113 -0.18 12.26 2.26
N VAL A 114 0.63 13.21 1.78
CA VAL A 114 1.22 14.26 2.63
C VAL A 114 0.25 15.41 2.88
N PHE A 115 -0.49 15.84 1.85
CA PHE A 115 -1.35 17.04 1.96
C PHE A 115 -2.83 16.73 2.18
N GLU A 116 -3.30 15.55 1.79
CA GLU A 116 -4.72 15.16 1.89
C GLU A 116 -4.94 13.99 2.87
N SER A 117 -4.01 13.77 3.79
CA SER A 117 -4.14 12.78 4.85
C SER A 117 -3.58 13.31 6.18
N HIS A 118 -4.01 12.70 7.29
CA HIS A 118 -3.53 12.94 8.64
C HIS A 118 -2.80 11.71 9.23
N ALA A 119 -2.12 10.95 8.37
CA ALA A 119 -1.35 9.78 8.81
C ALA A 119 -0.27 10.17 9.81
N SER A 120 -0.06 9.38 10.87
CA SER A 120 1.04 9.64 11.81
C SER A 120 2.40 9.25 11.24
N ASP A 121 2.42 8.23 10.38
CA ASP A 121 3.62 7.73 9.73
C ASP A 121 3.27 7.30 8.30
N ILE A 122 4.16 7.61 7.35
CA ILE A 122 4.00 7.29 5.93
C ILE A 122 5.25 6.54 5.47
N TYR A 123 5.08 5.32 5.00
CA TYR A 123 6.15 4.46 4.50
C TYR A 123 5.91 4.11 3.03
N LEU A 124 6.71 4.68 2.14
CA LEU A 124 6.59 4.44 0.70
C LEU A 124 7.84 3.72 0.19
N ILE A 125 7.61 2.61 -0.51
CA ILE A 125 8.65 1.90 -1.25
C ILE A 125 8.63 2.46 -2.66
N VAL A 126 9.76 3.05 -3.06
CA VAL A 126 9.95 3.75 -4.33
C VAL A 126 11.24 3.28 -4.98
N GLU A 127 11.37 3.50 -6.28
CA GLU A 127 12.65 3.27 -6.97
C GLU A 127 13.74 4.22 -6.46
N GLU A 128 14.98 3.74 -6.42
CA GLU A 128 16.14 4.47 -5.92
C GLU A 128 16.31 5.84 -6.61
N GLY A 129 16.08 5.91 -7.92
CA GLY A 129 16.18 7.15 -8.68
C GLY A 129 15.16 8.21 -8.24
N PHE A 130 13.98 7.79 -7.75
CA PHE A 130 13.01 8.71 -7.17
C PHE A 130 13.44 9.15 -5.77
N TYR A 131 13.83 8.21 -4.90
CA TYR A 131 14.31 8.50 -3.55
C TYR A 131 15.44 9.54 -3.51
N LYS A 132 16.41 9.42 -4.42
CA LYS A 132 17.53 10.39 -4.51
C LYS A 132 17.11 11.82 -4.84
N ARG A 133 15.95 12.04 -5.45
CA ARG A 133 15.44 13.39 -5.77
C ARG A 133 14.68 14.04 -4.62
N THR A 134 14.34 13.27 -3.59
CA THR A 134 13.59 13.76 -2.42
C THR A 134 14.49 14.05 -1.21
N LEU A 135 15.78 13.72 -1.31
CA LEU A 135 16.83 14.14 -0.36
C LEU A 135 17.39 15.51 -0.77
#